data_AF-U5E3C5-F1
#
_entry.id   AF-U5E3C5-F1
#
_cell.length_a   1.000
_cell.length_b   1.000
_cell.length_c   1.000
_cell.angle_alpha   90.00
_cell.angle_beta   90.00
_cell.angle_gamma   90.00
#
_symmetry.space_group_name_H-M   'P 1'
#
loop_
_entity.id
_entity.type
_entity.pdbx_description
1 polymer ?
#
loop_
_entity_poly.entity_id
_entity_poly.type
_entity_poly.pdbx_seq_one_letter_code
_entity_poly.pdbx_strand_id
1 'polypeptide(L)'
;MRRNRWIVLGGCFLAYLFDALEIVLLSMALPTIRADLGLTITQGGLLATATLVGIGVSSVLGGYVADNFGRKKALLASLATFGVFTAATAVVPSFAAFLLLRFLAGIGLGAVWSVVSAYVVESWPERSRGRAAAFVISAFPAGGAMAATISGWFLPDWRLMFLVAGTAVILPIVVVAVFFTESATWAAQKAGHADEVVSVRDVLGPTLRRRTLLGTLMAALALFGYWGAMTWLPTYLTTERGLPSTSVALFVTIVNLGMFAGYNGFGYLADHIGRHRTIVLTLLGVALTLPIYAMTTHQTALLWLGPLFGAFTAFFGLFGSYLGELFPTRARATGAGFCFNVGRGVSALAPFILAGLAGGIGFRGGLLVCAGFFGLAALVALLLPRADDVTPPIADPRDDAPARV
;
A
#
# COMPACT_ATOMS: atom_id res chain seq x y z
N MET A 1 -15.89 -4.87 -23.18
CA MET A 1 -14.68 -5.27 -22.41
C MET A 1 -13.58 -4.20 -22.39
N ARG A 2 -13.11 -3.64 -23.52
CA ARG A 2 -11.99 -2.65 -23.54
C ARG A 2 -12.27 -1.32 -22.82
N ARG A 3 -13.51 -0.81 -22.79
CA ARG A 3 -13.87 0.42 -22.05
C ARG A 3 -13.89 0.21 -20.53
N ASN A 4 -14.29 -0.99 -20.10
CA ASN A 4 -14.48 -1.32 -18.69
C ASN A 4 -13.16 -1.37 -17.90
N ARG A 5 -12.09 -1.92 -18.49
CA ARG A 5 -10.78 -2.00 -17.82
C ARG A 5 -10.16 -0.64 -17.48
N TRP A 6 -10.41 0.40 -18.28
CA TRP A 6 -9.90 1.75 -18.04
C TRP A 6 -10.70 2.48 -16.95
N ILE A 7 -12.01 2.25 -16.93
CA ILE A 7 -12.89 2.70 -15.84
C ILE A 7 -12.43 2.07 -14.52
N VAL A 8 -12.21 0.75 -14.50
CA VAL A 8 -11.70 0.04 -13.32
C VAL A 8 -10.33 0.60 -12.92
N LEU A 9 -9.41 0.80 -13.85
CA LEU A 9 -8.09 1.37 -13.56
C LEU A 9 -8.19 2.75 -12.89
N GLY A 10 -8.93 3.68 -13.49
CA GLY A 10 -9.11 5.03 -12.96
C GLY A 10 -9.87 5.07 -11.64
N GLY A 11 -10.92 4.26 -11.50
CA GLY A 11 -11.69 4.16 -10.26
C GLY A 11 -10.90 3.51 -9.11
N CYS A 12 -10.08 2.50 -9.41
CA CYS A 12 -9.18 1.90 -8.43
C CYS A 12 -8.05 2.86 -8.03
N PHE A 13 -7.48 3.62 -8.98
CA PHE A 13 -6.54 4.70 -8.68
C PHE A 13 -7.18 5.72 -7.74
N LEU A 14 -8.39 6.17 -8.04
CA LEU A 14 -9.13 7.12 -7.21
C LEU A 14 -9.45 6.56 -5.81
N ALA A 15 -9.89 5.30 -5.71
CA ALA A 15 -10.15 4.66 -4.42
C ALA A 15 -8.87 4.58 -3.56
N TYR A 16 -7.75 4.20 -4.16
CA TYR A 16 -6.47 4.09 -3.46
C TYR A 16 -5.82 5.45 -3.14
N LEU A 17 -6.09 6.47 -3.96
CA LEU A 17 -5.73 7.86 -3.69
C LEU A 17 -6.39 8.36 -2.39
N PHE A 18 -7.67 8.06 -2.19
CA PHE A 18 -8.40 8.43 -0.97
C PHE A 18 -7.96 7.62 0.26
N ASP A 19 -7.61 6.33 0.08
CA ASP A 19 -6.98 5.52 1.14
C ASP A 19 -5.67 6.17 1.62
N ALA A 20 -4.81 6.58 0.69
CA ALA A 20 -3.55 7.24 1.00
C ALA A 20 -3.76 8.63 1.64
N LEU A 21 -4.74 9.41 1.14
CA LEU A 21 -5.09 10.70 1.71
C LEU A 21 -5.44 10.56 3.19
N GLU A 22 -6.30 9.61 3.56
CA GLU A 22 -6.78 9.47 4.95
C GLU A 22 -5.62 9.19 5.91
N ILE A 23 -4.76 8.24 5.53
CA ILE A 23 -3.60 7.83 6.33
C ILE A 23 -2.66 9.00 6.61
N VAL A 24 -2.39 9.83 5.58
CA VAL A 24 -1.47 10.97 5.69
C VAL A 24 -2.11 12.14 6.43
N LEU A 25 -3.41 12.38 6.25
CA LEU A 25 -4.13 13.53 6.80
C LEU A 25 -4.11 13.56 8.33
N LEU A 26 -4.23 12.41 9.01
CA LEU A 26 -4.08 12.35 10.47
C LEU A 26 -2.69 12.79 10.94
N SER A 27 -1.64 12.38 10.21
CA SER A 27 -0.26 12.70 10.58
C SER A 27 0.02 14.20 10.49
N MET A 28 -0.57 14.87 9.49
CA MET A 28 -0.47 16.32 9.32
C MET A 28 -1.29 17.10 10.37
N ALA A 29 -2.48 16.60 10.71
CA ALA A 29 -3.39 17.26 11.67
C ALA A 29 -2.98 17.10 13.14
N LEU A 30 -2.16 16.09 13.46
CA LEU A 30 -1.91 15.65 14.82
C LEU A 30 -1.41 16.75 15.79
N PRO A 31 -0.47 17.65 15.39
CA PRO A 31 -0.04 18.74 16.27
C PRO A 31 -1.20 19.67 16.65
N THR A 32 -2.04 20.02 15.68
CA THR A 32 -3.20 20.91 15.89
C THR A 32 -4.28 20.24 16.73
N ILE A 33 -4.59 18.97 16.44
CA ILE A 33 -5.52 18.17 17.26
C ILE A 33 -5.07 18.11 18.71
N ARG A 34 -3.77 17.88 18.95
CA ARG A 34 -3.22 17.81 20.30
C ARG A 34 -3.32 19.14 21.04
N ALA A 35 -3.07 20.24 20.35
CA ALA A 35 -3.22 21.58 20.93
C ALA A 35 -4.68 21.90 21.28
N ASP A 36 -5.61 21.55 20.39
CA ASP A 36 -7.06 21.81 20.56
C ASP A 36 -7.70 20.94 21.66
N LEU A 37 -7.37 19.64 21.69
CA LEU A 37 -7.96 18.67 22.62
C LEU A 37 -7.14 18.43 23.89
N GLY A 38 -6.01 19.14 24.07
CA GLY A 38 -5.10 18.96 25.19
C GLY A 38 -4.49 17.56 25.29
N LEU A 39 -4.29 16.88 24.15
CA LEU A 39 -3.80 15.50 24.13
C LEU A 39 -2.28 15.42 24.36
N THR A 40 -1.89 14.49 25.21
CA THR A 40 -0.49 14.10 25.38
C THR A 40 0.10 13.54 24.08
N ILE A 41 1.44 13.53 23.99
CA ILE A 41 2.16 12.89 22.87
C ILE A 41 1.72 11.43 22.72
N THR A 42 1.63 10.71 23.84
CA THR A 42 1.22 9.30 23.89
C THR A 42 -0.19 9.10 23.35
N GLN A 43 -1.14 9.95 23.76
CA GLN A 43 -2.51 9.92 23.24
C GLN A 43 -2.57 10.19 21.74
N GLY A 44 -1.81 11.16 21.23
CA GLY A 44 -1.72 11.42 19.80
C GLY A 44 -1.17 10.20 19.02
N GLY A 45 -0.13 9.55 19.54
CA GLY A 45 0.42 8.33 18.97
C GLY A 45 -0.60 7.17 18.95
N LEU A 46 -1.38 7.00 20.03
CA LEU A 46 -2.42 5.98 20.12
C LEU A 46 -3.50 6.13 19.04
N LEU A 47 -3.85 7.36 18.62
CA LEU A 47 -4.80 7.58 17.52
C LEU A 47 -4.29 6.99 16.20
N ALA A 48 -3.01 7.22 15.87
CA ALA A 48 -2.40 6.65 14.66
C ALA A 48 -2.27 5.13 14.77
N THR A 49 -1.88 4.62 15.95
CA THR A 49 -1.80 3.17 16.21
C THR A 49 -3.17 2.51 16.06
N ALA A 50 -4.24 3.11 16.58
CA ALA A 50 -5.59 2.55 16.46
C ALA A 50 -6.00 2.36 14.98
N THR A 51 -5.72 3.33 14.11
CA THR A 51 -5.95 3.19 12.66
C THR A 51 -5.15 2.02 12.08
N LEU A 52 -3.87 1.91 12.41
CA LEU A 52 -3.00 0.83 11.92
C LEU A 52 -3.41 -0.56 12.42
N VAL A 53 -3.88 -0.66 13.67
CA VAL A 53 -4.44 -1.91 14.21
C VAL A 53 -5.74 -2.27 13.47
N GLY A 54 -6.62 -1.29 13.21
CA GLY A 54 -7.82 -1.52 12.41
C GLY A 54 -7.51 -2.01 10.99
N ILE A 55 -6.49 -1.44 10.34
CA ILE A 55 -5.95 -1.90 9.05
C ILE A 55 -5.45 -3.35 9.16
N GLY A 56 -4.69 -3.66 10.21
CA GLY A 56 -4.19 -4.99 10.47
C GLY A 56 -5.31 -6.01 10.64
N VAL A 57 -6.38 -5.67 11.37
CA VAL A 57 -7.55 -6.54 11.58
C VAL A 57 -8.33 -6.74 10.27
N SER A 58 -8.49 -5.69 9.46
CA SER A 58 -9.20 -5.77 8.18
C SER A 58 -8.45 -6.52 7.08
N SER A 59 -7.16 -6.80 7.26
CA SER A 59 -6.37 -7.66 6.35
C SER A 59 -7.05 -8.97 6.00
N VAL A 60 -7.64 -9.60 7.01
CA VAL A 60 -8.32 -10.90 6.96
C VAL A 60 -9.75 -10.72 6.49
N LEU A 61 -10.47 -9.76 7.06
CA LEU A 61 -11.90 -9.55 6.81
C LEU A 61 -12.15 -9.00 5.41
N GLY A 62 -11.34 -8.05 4.95
CA GLY A 62 -11.48 -7.42 3.64
C GLY A 62 -11.26 -8.39 2.48
N GLY A 63 -10.20 -9.22 2.56
CA GLY A 63 -9.94 -10.29 1.59
C GLY A 63 -11.04 -11.34 1.59
N TYR A 64 -11.49 -11.76 2.78
CA TYR A 64 -12.61 -12.68 2.95
C TYR A 64 -13.89 -12.14 2.30
N VAL A 65 -14.26 -10.88 2.56
CA VAL A 65 -15.46 -10.28 1.98
C VAL A 65 -15.33 -10.18 0.46
N ALA A 66 -14.14 -9.84 -0.04
CA ALA A 66 -13.86 -9.77 -1.47
C ALA A 66 -14.00 -11.12 -2.16
N ASP A 67 -13.41 -12.18 -1.61
CA ASP A 67 -13.41 -13.53 -2.20
C ASP A 67 -14.79 -14.19 -2.10
N ASN A 68 -15.56 -13.92 -1.04
CA ASN A 68 -16.82 -14.60 -0.82
C ASN A 68 -18.05 -13.80 -1.29
N PHE A 69 -18.06 -12.48 -1.20
CA PHE A 69 -19.25 -11.66 -1.51
C PHE A 69 -19.11 -10.81 -2.78
N GLY A 70 -17.92 -10.76 -3.38
CA GLY A 70 -17.66 -10.06 -4.63
C GLY A 70 -16.77 -8.84 -4.42
N ARG A 71 -15.97 -8.53 -5.44
CA ARG A 71 -14.98 -7.45 -5.40
C ARG A 71 -15.67 -6.10 -5.29
N LYS A 72 -16.76 -5.89 -6.05
CA LYS A 72 -17.46 -4.59 -6.08
C LYS A 72 -18.03 -4.24 -4.70
N LYS A 73 -18.71 -5.20 -4.08
CA LYS A 73 -19.35 -5.01 -2.77
C LYS A 73 -18.31 -4.79 -1.68
N ALA A 74 -17.21 -5.54 -1.71
CA ALA A 74 -16.11 -5.36 -0.76
C ALA A 74 -15.50 -3.96 -0.84
N LEU A 75 -15.24 -3.45 -2.06
CA LEU A 75 -14.68 -2.10 -2.25
C LEU A 75 -15.65 -1.01 -1.77
N LEU A 76 -16.93 -1.13 -2.10
CA LEU A 76 -17.95 -0.16 -1.65
C LEU A 76 -18.11 -0.15 -0.14
N ALA A 77 -18.16 -1.33 0.51
CA ALA A 77 -18.26 -1.43 1.95
C ALA A 77 -17.04 -0.81 2.63
N SER A 78 -15.84 -1.08 2.11
CA SER A 78 -14.58 -0.51 2.58
C SER A 78 -14.56 1.02 2.48
N LEU A 79 -14.86 1.57 1.30
CA LEU A 79 -14.94 3.02 1.05
C LEU A 79 -15.97 3.71 1.95
N ALA A 80 -17.18 3.15 2.06
CA ALA A 80 -18.22 3.70 2.92
C ALA A 80 -17.81 3.68 4.40
N THR A 81 -17.20 2.58 4.85
CA THR A 81 -16.77 2.40 6.24
C THR A 81 -15.76 3.48 6.63
N PHE A 82 -14.64 3.61 5.91
CA PHE A 82 -13.66 4.63 6.29
C PHE A 82 -14.17 6.04 6.03
N GLY A 83 -14.88 6.31 4.92
CA GLY A 83 -15.41 7.65 4.64
C GLY A 83 -16.33 8.17 5.73
N VAL A 84 -17.28 7.33 6.21
CA VAL A 84 -18.19 7.68 7.31
C VAL A 84 -17.43 7.94 8.60
N PHE A 85 -16.52 7.05 9.01
CA PHE A 85 -15.80 7.22 10.28
C PHE A 85 -14.76 8.34 10.24
N THR A 86 -14.16 8.62 9.08
CA THR A 86 -13.33 9.80 8.85
C THR A 86 -14.15 11.08 8.98
N ALA A 87 -15.33 11.17 8.34
CA ALA A 87 -16.22 12.33 8.47
C ALA A 87 -16.72 12.53 9.91
N ALA A 88 -17.10 11.44 10.60
CA ALA A 88 -17.58 11.46 11.98
C ALA A 88 -16.51 11.98 12.98
N THR A 89 -15.24 11.99 12.60
CA THR A 89 -14.16 12.56 13.43
C THR A 89 -14.36 14.04 13.69
N ALA A 90 -14.99 14.75 12.75
CA ALA A 90 -15.23 16.19 12.87
C ALA A 90 -16.05 16.57 14.12
N VAL A 91 -16.87 15.65 14.62
CA VAL A 91 -17.79 15.88 15.75
C VAL A 91 -17.40 15.09 17.01
N VAL A 92 -16.16 14.63 17.08
CA VAL A 92 -15.72 13.78 18.19
C VAL A 92 -15.72 14.52 19.54
N PRO A 93 -16.40 13.99 20.58
CA PRO A 93 -16.55 14.69 21.85
C PRO A 93 -15.48 14.33 22.89
N SER A 94 -14.75 13.22 22.69
CA SER A 94 -13.78 12.71 23.66
C SER A 94 -12.65 11.92 23.00
N PHE A 95 -11.54 11.77 23.71
CA PHE A 95 -10.40 10.97 23.24
C PHE A 95 -10.77 9.50 22.96
N ALA A 96 -11.58 8.88 23.81
CA ALA A 96 -12.00 7.49 23.63
C ALA A 96 -12.86 7.30 22.36
N ALA A 97 -13.78 8.23 22.10
CA ALA A 97 -14.55 8.23 20.86
C ALA A 97 -13.63 8.44 19.64
N PHE A 98 -12.62 9.30 19.75
CA PHE A 98 -11.64 9.52 18.69
C PHE A 98 -10.88 8.22 18.39
N LEU A 99 -10.36 7.57 19.43
CA LEU A 99 -9.62 6.32 19.31
C LEU A 99 -10.47 5.22 18.64
N LEU A 100 -11.75 5.10 19.03
CA LEU A 100 -12.67 4.15 18.43
C LEU A 100 -12.93 4.47 16.95
N LEU A 101 -13.23 5.74 16.61
CA LEU A 101 -13.44 6.16 15.22
C LEU A 101 -12.21 5.91 14.34
N ARG A 102 -11.00 6.08 14.88
CA ARG A 102 -9.75 5.77 14.18
C ARG A 102 -9.57 4.28 13.93
N PHE A 103 -9.85 3.46 14.93
CA PHE A 103 -9.85 2.00 14.77
C PHE A 103 -10.86 1.54 13.70
N LEU A 104 -12.08 2.06 13.74
CA LEU A 104 -13.14 1.71 12.79
C LEU A 104 -12.83 2.21 11.36
N ALA A 105 -12.28 3.41 11.21
CA ALA A 105 -11.78 3.91 9.92
C ALA A 105 -10.67 2.99 9.38
N GLY A 106 -9.75 2.56 10.25
CA GLY A 106 -8.71 1.59 9.94
C GLY A 106 -9.25 0.27 9.37
N ILE A 107 -10.36 -0.23 9.90
CA ILE A 107 -11.03 -1.44 9.38
C ILE A 107 -11.52 -1.22 7.93
N GLY A 108 -12.02 -0.02 7.61
CA GLY A 108 -12.38 0.32 6.24
C GLY A 108 -11.17 0.35 5.31
N LEU A 109 -10.06 0.95 5.74
CA LEU A 109 -8.85 1.16 4.91
C LEU A 109 -8.13 -0.13 4.51
N GLY A 110 -7.95 -1.09 5.43
CA GLY A 110 -7.12 -2.27 5.14
C GLY A 110 -7.66 -3.21 4.05
N ALA A 111 -8.96 -3.10 3.71
CA ALA A 111 -9.55 -3.84 2.60
C ALA A 111 -9.30 -3.21 1.22
N VAL A 112 -9.03 -1.90 1.14
CA VAL A 112 -8.93 -1.18 -0.15
C VAL A 112 -7.81 -1.79 -1.00
N TRP A 113 -6.61 -1.95 -0.42
CA TRP A 113 -5.45 -2.43 -1.16
C TRP A 113 -5.65 -3.83 -1.76
N SER A 114 -6.20 -4.77 -0.99
CA SER A 114 -6.37 -6.17 -1.44
C SER A 114 -7.44 -6.29 -2.52
N VAL A 115 -8.55 -5.58 -2.35
CA VAL A 115 -9.65 -5.56 -3.33
C VAL A 115 -9.22 -4.87 -4.61
N VAL A 116 -8.57 -3.71 -4.51
CA VAL A 116 -8.05 -2.95 -5.66
C VAL A 116 -7.03 -3.78 -6.44
N SER A 117 -6.06 -4.38 -5.74
CA SER A 117 -5.04 -5.23 -6.37
C SER A 117 -5.68 -6.39 -7.13
N ALA A 118 -6.63 -7.09 -6.52
CA ALA A 118 -7.36 -8.17 -7.18
C ALA A 118 -8.17 -7.69 -8.40
N TYR A 119 -8.92 -6.58 -8.26
CA TYR A 119 -9.73 -6.01 -9.36
C TYR A 119 -8.89 -5.68 -10.59
N VAL A 120 -7.74 -5.04 -10.39
CA VAL A 120 -6.86 -4.60 -11.47
C VAL A 120 -6.23 -5.81 -12.15
N VAL A 121 -5.70 -6.76 -11.37
CA VAL A 121 -5.10 -8.00 -11.89
C VAL A 121 -6.13 -8.82 -12.69
N GLU A 122 -7.36 -8.92 -12.20
CA GLU A 122 -8.44 -9.68 -12.87
C GLU A 122 -9.02 -8.97 -14.10
N SER A 123 -8.93 -7.63 -14.18
CA SER A 123 -9.48 -6.84 -15.28
C SER A 123 -8.51 -6.63 -16.45
N TRP A 124 -7.22 -6.92 -16.24
CA TRP A 124 -6.16 -6.65 -17.22
C TRP A 124 -5.52 -7.93 -17.78
N PRO A 125 -5.12 -7.93 -19.07
CA PRO A 125 -4.37 -9.04 -19.66
C PRO A 125 -3.04 -9.25 -18.94
N GLU A 126 -2.62 -10.52 -18.82
CA GLU A 126 -1.44 -10.95 -18.07
C GLU A 126 -0.17 -10.13 -18.34
N ARG A 127 0.10 -9.84 -19.62
CA ARG A 127 1.23 -9.02 -20.09
C ARG A 127 1.21 -7.55 -19.64
N SER A 128 0.14 -7.09 -19.01
CA SER A 128 -0.06 -5.67 -18.64
C SER A 128 -0.58 -5.48 -17.22
N ARG A 129 -0.78 -6.58 -16.48
CA ARG A 129 -1.28 -6.54 -15.09
C ARG A 129 -0.27 -5.87 -14.16
N GLY A 130 1.03 -6.07 -14.39
CA GLY A 130 2.10 -5.46 -13.59
C GLY A 130 2.05 -3.94 -13.70
N ARG A 131 2.07 -3.42 -14.94
CA ARG A 131 1.93 -1.98 -15.19
C ARG A 131 0.63 -1.39 -14.66
N ALA A 132 -0.50 -2.07 -14.86
CA ALA A 132 -1.80 -1.58 -14.38
C ALA A 132 -1.85 -1.50 -12.85
N ALA A 133 -1.39 -2.55 -12.16
CA ALA A 133 -1.34 -2.57 -10.70
C ALA A 133 -0.40 -1.48 -10.16
N ALA A 134 0.79 -1.34 -10.75
CA ALA A 134 1.75 -0.34 -10.32
C ALA A 134 1.25 1.11 -10.53
N PHE A 135 0.56 1.37 -11.65
CA PHE A 135 -0.09 2.67 -11.87
C PHE A 135 -1.12 2.98 -10.78
N VAL A 136 -1.99 2.03 -10.43
CA VAL A 136 -3.00 2.24 -9.38
C VAL A 136 -2.35 2.48 -8.02
N ILE A 137 -1.31 1.72 -7.68
CA ILE A 137 -0.60 1.90 -6.40
C ILE A 137 0.21 3.21 -6.37
N SER A 138 0.55 3.77 -7.54
CA SER A 138 1.17 5.12 -7.63
C SER A 138 0.24 6.24 -7.20
N ALA A 139 -1.05 5.96 -6.96
CA ALA A 139 -1.96 6.89 -6.31
C ALA A 139 -1.54 7.23 -4.87
N PHE A 140 -0.70 6.43 -4.21
CA PHE A 140 -0.28 6.69 -2.82
C PHE A 140 0.48 8.02 -2.66
N PRO A 141 1.60 8.28 -3.36
CA PRO A 141 2.27 9.58 -3.28
C PRO A 141 1.38 10.74 -3.75
N ALA A 142 0.49 10.51 -4.72
CA ALA A 142 -0.47 11.53 -5.16
C ALA A 142 -1.51 11.87 -4.06
N GLY A 143 -2.00 10.86 -3.33
CA GLY A 143 -2.89 11.04 -2.18
C GLY A 143 -2.20 11.75 -1.02
N GLY A 144 -0.93 11.45 -0.76
CA GLY A 144 -0.12 12.18 0.22
C GLY A 144 0.08 13.66 -0.15
N ALA A 145 0.37 13.96 -1.42
CA ALA A 145 0.45 15.34 -1.90
C ALA A 145 -0.89 16.08 -1.74
N MET A 146 -2.00 15.42 -2.10
CA MET A 146 -3.34 15.97 -1.92
C MET A 146 -3.67 16.22 -0.43
N ALA A 147 -3.27 15.31 0.46
CA ALA A 147 -3.43 15.48 1.90
C ALA A 147 -2.64 16.69 2.44
N ALA A 148 -1.43 16.92 1.94
CA ALA A 148 -0.63 18.09 2.30
C ALA A 148 -1.29 19.40 1.83
N THR A 149 -1.80 19.44 0.59
CA THR A 149 -2.53 20.60 0.06
C THR A 149 -3.80 20.90 0.86
N ILE A 150 -4.62 19.88 1.14
CA ILE A 150 -5.83 20.01 1.97
C ILE A 150 -5.45 20.49 3.37
N SER A 151 -4.41 19.93 3.99
CA SER A 151 -3.94 20.36 5.30
C SER A 151 -3.56 21.85 5.32
N GLY A 152 -2.90 22.33 4.26
CA GLY A 152 -2.54 23.74 4.12
C GLY A 152 -3.74 24.70 3.97
N TRP A 153 -4.87 24.23 3.43
CA TRP A 153 -6.08 25.04 3.28
C TRP A 153 -6.96 25.07 4.53
N PHE A 154 -7.02 23.96 5.26
CA PHE A 154 -7.98 23.81 6.34
C PHE A 154 -7.37 23.98 7.74
N LEU A 155 -6.09 23.67 7.96
CA LEU A 155 -5.49 23.83 9.29
C LEU A 155 -5.40 25.32 9.67
N PRO A 156 -5.77 25.70 10.92
CA PRO A 156 -5.94 24.82 12.08
C PRO A 156 -7.33 24.18 12.27
N ASP A 157 -8.31 24.44 11.40
CA ASP A 157 -9.65 23.81 11.46
C ASP A 157 -9.62 22.35 10.98
N TRP A 158 -9.07 21.49 11.83
CA TRP A 158 -8.96 20.06 11.57
C TRP A 158 -10.32 19.37 11.51
N ARG A 159 -11.35 19.88 12.22
CA ARG A 159 -12.68 19.26 12.22
C ARG A 159 -13.31 19.37 10.84
N LEU A 160 -13.32 20.57 10.25
CA LEU A 160 -13.80 20.76 8.88
C LEU A 160 -12.96 19.97 7.87
N MET A 161 -11.63 19.90 8.08
CA MET A 161 -10.75 19.11 7.23
C MET A 161 -11.16 17.63 7.16
N PHE A 162 -11.39 16.98 8.31
CA PHE A 162 -11.82 15.58 8.36
C PHE A 162 -13.24 15.38 7.81
N LEU A 163 -14.15 16.34 8.03
CA LEU A 163 -15.49 16.31 7.45
C LEU A 163 -15.44 16.33 5.91
N VAL A 164 -14.70 17.28 5.35
CA VAL A 164 -14.54 17.42 3.89
C VAL A 164 -13.85 16.20 3.30
N ALA A 165 -12.74 15.75 3.89
CA ALA A 165 -12.02 14.57 3.44
C ALA A 165 -12.87 13.30 3.48
N GLY A 166 -13.57 13.04 4.58
CA GLY A 166 -14.41 11.87 4.76
C GLY A 166 -15.63 11.88 3.84
N THR A 167 -16.30 13.03 3.68
CA THR A 167 -17.45 13.15 2.77
C THR A 167 -17.06 13.07 1.30
N ALA A 168 -15.87 13.56 0.93
CA ALA A 168 -15.36 13.49 -0.44
C ALA A 168 -15.14 12.04 -0.93
N VAL A 169 -15.08 11.05 -0.03
CA VAL A 169 -15.07 9.61 -0.37
C VAL A 169 -16.33 9.19 -1.15
N ILE A 170 -17.41 10.00 -1.13
CA ILE A 170 -18.57 9.78 -2.00
C ILE A 170 -18.18 9.75 -3.48
N LEU A 171 -17.12 10.45 -3.88
CA LEU A 171 -16.64 10.48 -5.26
C LEU A 171 -16.18 9.09 -5.73
N PRO A 172 -15.18 8.42 -5.11
CA PRO A 172 -14.85 7.04 -5.48
C PRO A 172 -16.01 6.06 -5.26
N ILE A 173 -16.88 6.26 -4.26
CA ILE A 173 -18.07 5.41 -4.06
C ILE A 173 -19.00 5.47 -5.28
N VAL A 174 -19.34 6.67 -5.77
CA VAL A 174 -20.19 6.85 -6.95
C VAL A 174 -19.54 6.23 -8.18
N VAL A 175 -18.23 6.44 -8.37
CA VAL A 175 -17.50 5.85 -9.50
C VAL A 175 -17.59 4.32 -9.49
N VAL A 176 -17.34 3.69 -8.34
CA VAL A 176 -17.42 2.24 -8.20
C VAL A 176 -18.86 1.74 -8.31
N ALA A 177 -19.83 2.41 -7.67
CA ALA A 177 -21.22 1.98 -7.65
C ALA A 177 -21.85 2.01 -9.05
N VAL A 178 -21.60 3.08 -9.82
CA VAL A 178 -22.22 3.31 -11.13
C VAL A 178 -21.48 2.58 -12.25
N PHE A 179 -20.14 2.62 -12.26
CA PHE A 179 -19.39 2.20 -13.45
C PHE A 179 -18.72 0.83 -13.32
N PHE A 180 -18.54 0.28 -12.11
CA PHE A 180 -17.90 -1.03 -11.97
C PHE A 180 -18.92 -2.14 -12.21
N THR A 181 -18.51 -3.13 -13.00
CA THR A 181 -19.15 -4.45 -13.05
C THR A 181 -18.34 -5.42 -12.22
N GLU A 182 -18.98 -6.43 -11.66
CA GLU A 182 -18.27 -7.49 -10.93
C GLU A 182 -17.22 -8.17 -11.82
N SER A 183 -16.13 -8.63 -11.21
CA SER A 183 -15.05 -9.29 -11.93
C SER A 183 -15.55 -10.56 -12.61
N ALA A 184 -15.39 -10.65 -13.92
CA ALA A 184 -15.77 -11.84 -14.69
C ALA A 184 -15.01 -13.09 -14.22
N THR A 185 -13.74 -12.91 -13.82
CA THR A 185 -12.90 -13.99 -13.28
C THR A 185 -13.46 -14.51 -11.97
N TRP A 186 -13.83 -13.61 -11.05
CA TRP A 186 -14.46 -13.99 -9.78
C TRP A 186 -15.83 -14.64 -10.00
N ALA A 187 -16.66 -14.08 -10.88
CA ALA A 187 -17.99 -14.60 -11.17
C ALA A 187 -17.94 -16.01 -11.76
N ALA A 188 -17.02 -16.27 -12.69
CA ALA A 188 -16.81 -17.59 -13.29
C ALA A 188 -16.36 -18.62 -12.24
N GLN A 189 -15.46 -18.23 -11.33
CA GLN A 189 -15.04 -19.11 -10.24
C GLN A 189 -16.17 -19.43 -9.26
N LYS A 190 -16.94 -18.41 -8.86
CA LYS A 190 -18.05 -18.60 -7.94
C LYS A 190 -19.15 -19.48 -8.53
N ALA A 191 -19.38 -19.42 -9.84
CA ALA A 191 -20.30 -20.33 -10.52
C ALA A 191 -19.83 -21.80 -10.48
N GLY A 192 -18.51 -22.05 -10.51
CA GLY A 192 -17.95 -23.40 -10.48
C GLY A 192 -17.76 -23.99 -9.07
N HIS A 193 -17.73 -23.16 -8.02
CA HIS A 193 -17.46 -23.58 -6.63
C HIS A 193 -18.38 -22.84 -5.65
N ALA A 194 -19.70 -22.81 -5.94
CA ALA A 194 -20.66 -21.95 -5.23
C ALA A 194 -20.73 -22.20 -3.70
N ASP A 195 -20.42 -23.42 -3.26
CA ASP A 195 -20.50 -23.84 -1.85
C ASP A 195 -19.16 -23.77 -1.09
N GLU A 196 -18.01 -23.55 -1.75
CA GLU A 196 -16.71 -23.44 -1.08
C GLU A 196 -16.45 -22.02 -0.58
N VAL A 197 -16.43 -21.85 0.75
CA VAL A 197 -16.07 -20.58 1.41
C VAL A 197 -14.56 -20.54 1.61
N VAL A 198 -13.92 -19.50 1.06
CA VAL A 198 -12.48 -19.28 1.24
C VAL A 198 -12.24 -18.74 2.64
N SER A 199 -11.45 -19.47 3.43
CA SER A 199 -11.07 -19.12 4.80
C SER A 199 -9.60 -18.73 4.88
N VAL A 200 -9.24 -17.94 5.90
CA VAL A 200 -7.83 -17.68 6.23
C VAL A 200 -7.08 -18.97 6.58
N ARG A 201 -7.79 -19.99 7.04
CA ARG A 201 -7.19 -21.32 7.28
C ARG A 201 -6.65 -21.94 6.00
N ASP A 202 -7.24 -21.63 4.84
CA ASP A 202 -6.82 -22.21 3.57
C ASP A 202 -5.47 -21.66 3.12
N VAL A 203 -5.24 -20.35 3.32
CA VAL A 203 -3.95 -19.72 3.00
C VAL A 203 -2.85 -20.11 3.99
N LEU A 204 -3.20 -20.55 5.20
CA LEU A 204 -2.27 -21.11 6.18
C LEU A 204 -2.21 -22.64 6.17
N GLY A 205 -2.92 -23.28 5.25
CA GLY A 205 -2.91 -24.73 5.06
C GLY A 205 -1.56 -25.26 4.57
N PRO A 206 -1.28 -26.57 4.72
CA PRO A 206 0.04 -27.16 4.47
C PRO A 206 0.60 -26.86 3.07
N THR A 207 -0.25 -26.77 2.05
CA THR A 207 0.15 -26.47 0.67
C THR A 207 0.58 -25.02 0.44
N LEU A 208 -0.07 -24.06 1.12
CA LEU A 208 0.13 -22.62 0.87
C LEU A 208 0.95 -21.93 1.97
N ARG A 209 1.06 -22.53 3.16
CA ARG A 209 1.70 -21.94 4.35
C ARG A 209 3.09 -21.39 4.07
N ARG A 210 3.95 -22.12 3.34
CA ARG A 210 5.31 -21.65 3.03
C ARG A 210 5.28 -20.35 2.21
N ARG A 211 4.39 -20.27 1.20
CA ARG A 211 4.24 -19.08 0.35
C ARG A 211 3.67 -17.91 1.15
N THR A 212 2.68 -18.18 2.00
CA THR A 212 2.08 -17.17 2.88
C THR A 212 3.09 -16.61 3.87
N LEU A 213 3.85 -17.47 4.56
CA LEU A 213 4.85 -17.02 5.55
C LEU A 213 5.98 -16.23 4.90
N LEU A 214 6.54 -16.73 3.78
CA LEU A 214 7.61 -16.02 3.07
C LEU A 214 7.11 -14.72 2.44
N GLY A 215 5.90 -14.71 1.85
CA GLY A 215 5.28 -13.51 1.29
C GLY A 215 4.98 -12.45 2.36
N THR A 216 4.48 -12.88 3.52
CA THR A 216 4.25 -12.01 4.68
C THR A 216 5.56 -11.47 5.23
N LEU A 217 6.59 -12.31 5.37
CA LEU A 217 7.90 -11.89 5.87
C LEU A 217 8.56 -10.89 4.92
N MET A 218 8.55 -11.15 3.61
CA MET A 218 9.06 -10.21 2.60
C MET A 218 8.34 -8.86 2.70
N ALA A 219 7.00 -8.87 2.76
CA ALA A 219 6.21 -7.64 2.88
C ALA A 219 6.52 -6.91 4.20
N ALA A 220 6.58 -7.63 5.32
CA ALA A 220 6.91 -7.07 6.62
C ALA A 220 8.28 -6.37 6.62
N LEU A 221 9.33 -7.05 6.15
CA LEU A 221 10.69 -6.51 6.08
C LEU A 221 10.76 -5.28 5.17
N ALA A 222 10.18 -5.35 3.97
CA ALA A 222 10.20 -4.24 3.02
C ALA A 222 9.41 -3.03 3.55
N LEU A 223 8.23 -3.25 4.13
CA LEU A 223 7.41 -2.18 4.70
C LEU A 223 8.04 -1.60 5.97
N PHE A 224 8.71 -2.41 6.79
CA PHE A 224 9.43 -1.95 7.98
C PHE A 224 10.56 -0.99 7.57
N GLY A 225 11.38 -1.38 6.58
CA GLY A 225 12.42 -0.52 6.02
C GLY A 225 11.83 0.78 5.44
N TYR A 226 10.72 0.69 4.72
CA TYR A 226 10.07 1.84 4.10
C TYR A 226 9.49 2.84 5.11
N TRP A 227 8.62 2.38 6.01
CA TRP A 227 8.00 3.27 7.00
C TRP A 227 9.03 3.83 7.96
N GLY A 228 10.03 3.04 8.32
CA GLY A 228 11.18 3.48 9.09
C GLY A 228 11.95 4.62 8.42
N ALA A 229 12.34 4.41 7.16
CA ALA A 229 13.09 5.39 6.39
C ALA A 229 12.27 6.66 6.10
N MET A 230 11.03 6.51 5.62
CA MET A 230 10.17 7.66 5.26
C MET A 230 9.82 8.53 6.47
N THR A 231 9.67 7.94 7.66
CA THR A 231 9.35 8.70 8.87
C THR A 231 10.55 9.50 9.35
N TRP A 232 11.74 8.90 9.37
CA TRP A 232 12.91 9.50 10.02
C TRP A 232 13.87 10.20 9.06
N LEU A 233 13.75 10.01 7.74
CA LEU A 233 14.57 10.71 6.77
C LEU A 233 14.41 12.24 6.83
N PRO A 234 13.19 12.82 6.90
CA PRO A 234 13.04 14.27 7.06
C PRO A 234 13.65 14.78 8.37
N THR A 235 13.43 14.06 9.47
CA THR A 235 13.99 14.40 10.79
C THR A 235 15.52 14.39 10.73
N TYR A 236 16.15 13.32 10.20
CA TYR A 236 17.59 13.25 9.98
C TYR A 236 18.13 14.47 9.20
N LEU A 237 17.45 14.82 8.09
CA LEU A 237 17.85 15.94 7.24
C LEU A 237 17.73 17.31 7.95
N THR A 238 16.79 17.46 8.87
CA THR A 238 16.63 18.70 9.65
C THR A 238 17.55 18.74 10.87
N THR A 239 17.57 17.70 11.70
CA THR A 239 18.18 17.72 13.04
C THR A 239 19.68 17.40 13.03
N GLU A 240 20.10 16.36 12.32
CA GLU A 240 21.52 15.98 12.26
C GLU A 240 22.27 16.66 11.13
N ARG A 241 21.56 16.98 10.05
CA ARG A 241 22.12 17.60 8.85
C ARG A 241 21.95 19.12 8.82
N GLY A 242 21.14 19.68 9.73
CA GLY A 242 20.95 21.13 9.87
C GLY A 242 20.30 21.80 8.65
N LEU A 243 19.59 21.05 7.81
CA LEU A 243 18.99 21.61 6.60
C LEU A 243 17.72 22.41 6.94
N PRO A 244 17.48 23.55 6.26
CA PRO A 244 16.21 24.27 6.38
C PRO A 244 15.02 23.37 6.05
N SER A 245 13.92 23.55 6.77
CA SER A 245 12.67 22.80 6.57
C SER A 245 12.12 22.93 5.14
N THR A 246 12.33 24.08 4.50
CA THR A 246 11.97 24.33 3.09
C THR A 246 12.74 23.42 2.13
N SER A 247 14.04 23.25 2.34
CA SER A 247 14.88 22.34 1.54
C SER A 247 14.48 20.88 1.76
N VAL A 248 14.16 20.49 3.00
CA VAL A 248 13.71 19.12 3.30
C VAL A 248 12.36 18.83 2.66
N ALA A 249 11.42 19.78 2.69
CA ALA A 249 10.14 19.65 1.98
C ALA A 249 10.33 19.47 0.47
N LEU A 250 11.26 20.21 -0.14
CA LEU A 250 11.63 20.04 -1.54
C LEU A 250 12.20 18.63 -1.80
N PHE A 251 13.09 18.13 -0.96
CA PHE A 251 13.64 16.78 -1.08
C PHE A 251 12.56 15.70 -0.99
N VAL A 252 11.65 15.79 -0.01
CA VAL A 252 10.52 14.85 0.12
C VAL A 252 9.62 14.91 -1.11
N THR A 253 9.35 16.09 -1.66
CA THR A 253 8.55 16.26 -2.87
C THR A 253 9.19 15.55 -4.06
N ILE A 254 10.49 15.79 -4.28
CA ILE A 254 11.23 15.20 -5.39
C ILE A 254 11.36 13.67 -5.23
N VAL A 255 11.52 13.16 -4.01
CA VAL A 255 11.46 11.72 -3.72
C VAL A 255 10.11 11.15 -4.13
N ASN A 256 8.99 11.77 -3.75
CA ASN A 256 7.64 11.31 -4.11
C ASN A 256 7.40 11.32 -5.64
N LEU A 257 7.93 12.30 -6.36
CA LEU A 257 7.90 12.31 -7.83
C LEU A 257 8.68 11.12 -8.41
N GLY A 258 9.87 10.85 -7.84
CA GLY A 258 10.64 9.64 -8.15
C GLY A 258 9.85 8.37 -7.89
N MET A 259 9.15 8.27 -6.76
CA MET A 259 8.28 7.13 -6.43
C MET A 259 7.21 6.94 -7.49
N PHE A 260 6.47 8.00 -7.84
CA PHE A 260 5.44 7.93 -8.87
C PHE A 260 6.00 7.45 -10.22
N ALA A 261 7.11 8.04 -10.67
CA ALA A 261 7.76 7.65 -11.91
C ALA A 261 8.28 6.20 -11.86
N GLY A 262 8.89 5.80 -10.76
CA GLY A 262 9.43 4.45 -10.56
C GLY A 262 8.36 3.38 -10.52
N TYR A 263 7.20 3.63 -9.88
CA TYR A 263 6.11 2.66 -9.85
C TYR A 263 5.66 2.34 -11.28
N ASN A 264 5.52 3.37 -12.12
CA ASN A 264 5.13 3.21 -13.51
C ASN A 264 6.25 2.58 -14.37
N GLY A 265 7.50 3.02 -14.19
CA GLY A 265 8.66 2.54 -14.94
C GLY A 265 9.01 1.08 -14.61
N PHE A 266 9.11 0.73 -13.33
CA PHE A 266 9.33 -0.65 -12.91
C PHE A 266 8.10 -1.53 -13.12
N GLY A 267 6.88 -0.97 -13.08
CA GLY A 267 5.68 -1.69 -13.52
C GLY A 267 5.75 -2.12 -14.99
N TYR A 268 6.24 -1.24 -15.87
CA TYR A 268 6.52 -1.57 -17.27
C TYR A 268 7.65 -2.61 -17.39
N LEU A 269 8.74 -2.45 -16.64
CA LEU A 269 9.85 -3.42 -16.64
C LEU A 269 9.39 -4.82 -16.18
N ALA A 270 8.49 -4.89 -15.20
CA ALA A 270 7.92 -6.14 -14.69
C ALA A 270 7.14 -6.93 -15.72
N ASP A 271 6.54 -6.26 -16.70
CA ASP A 271 5.86 -6.92 -17.83
C ASP A 271 6.87 -7.56 -18.81
N HIS A 272 8.16 -7.17 -18.79
CA HIS A 272 9.20 -7.66 -19.71
C HIS A 272 10.12 -8.72 -19.08
N ILE A 273 10.61 -8.49 -17.86
CA ILE A 273 11.55 -9.39 -17.18
C ILE A 273 10.91 -10.26 -16.10
N GLY A 274 9.60 -10.08 -15.87
CA GLY A 274 8.84 -10.74 -14.82
C GLY A 274 8.81 -9.96 -13.50
N ARG A 275 7.69 -10.12 -12.77
CA ARG A 275 7.41 -9.39 -11.52
C ARG A 275 8.35 -9.77 -10.39
N HIS A 276 8.68 -11.06 -10.27
CA HIS A 276 9.62 -11.57 -9.27
C HIS A 276 10.99 -10.89 -9.38
N ARG A 277 11.59 -10.91 -10.57
CA ARG A 277 12.90 -10.29 -10.83
C ARG A 277 12.87 -8.79 -10.57
N THR A 278 11.78 -8.14 -10.94
CA THR A 278 11.62 -6.69 -10.73
C THR A 278 11.46 -6.32 -9.26
N ILE A 279 10.76 -7.14 -8.46
CA ILE A 279 10.69 -6.97 -6.99
C ILE A 279 12.08 -7.09 -6.37
N VAL A 280 12.84 -8.13 -6.73
CA VAL A 280 14.21 -8.30 -6.23
C VAL A 280 15.08 -7.11 -6.61
N LEU A 281 15.03 -6.68 -7.88
CA LEU A 281 15.78 -5.52 -8.36
C LEU A 281 15.42 -4.25 -7.61
N THR A 282 14.13 -3.99 -7.40
CA THR A 282 13.68 -2.77 -6.71
C THR A 282 14.04 -2.78 -5.22
N LEU A 283 13.92 -3.93 -4.55
CA LEU A 283 14.36 -4.10 -3.15
C LEU A 283 15.87 -3.91 -2.99
N LEU A 284 16.69 -4.50 -3.87
CA LEU A 284 18.14 -4.28 -3.86
C LEU A 284 18.50 -2.83 -4.20
N GLY A 285 17.80 -2.22 -5.15
CA GLY A 285 18.00 -0.84 -5.55
C GLY A 285 17.71 0.14 -4.41
N VAL A 286 16.63 -0.06 -3.63
CA VAL A 286 16.34 0.78 -2.46
C VAL A 286 17.31 0.49 -1.31
N ALA A 287 17.73 -0.77 -1.12
CA ALA A 287 18.75 -1.15 -0.14
C ALA A 287 20.10 -0.47 -0.42
N LEU A 288 20.42 -0.21 -1.69
CA LEU A 288 21.65 0.49 -2.10
C LEU A 288 21.49 2.02 -2.07
N THR A 289 20.39 2.53 -2.63
CA THR A 289 20.21 3.97 -2.81
C THR A 289 19.90 4.71 -1.50
N LEU A 290 19.23 4.07 -0.53
CA LEU A 290 18.96 4.70 0.76
C LEU A 290 20.25 5.03 1.54
N PRO A 291 21.22 4.12 1.74
CA PRO A 291 22.50 4.45 2.34
C PRO A 291 23.25 5.56 1.61
N ILE A 292 23.31 5.49 0.27
CA ILE A 292 23.97 6.51 -0.54
C ILE A 292 23.31 7.87 -0.30
N TYR A 293 21.98 7.93 -0.31
CA TYR A 293 21.22 9.15 -0.04
C TYR A 293 21.48 9.69 1.37
N ALA A 294 21.43 8.82 2.39
CA ALA A 294 21.65 9.20 3.78
C ALA A 294 23.08 9.69 4.05
N MET A 295 24.08 9.15 3.35
CA MET A 295 25.49 9.53 3.52
C MET A 295 25.91 10.73 2.66
N THR A 296 25.14 11.08 1.62
CA THR A 296 25.45 12.18 0.72
C THR A 296 25.35 13.53 1.43
N THR A 297 26.43 14.31 1.38
CA THR A 297 26.49 15.62 2.04
C THR A 297 26.13 16.79 1.14
N HIS A 298 26.31 16.64 -0.17
CA HIS A 298 26.10 17.70 -1.16
C HIS A 298 24.60 17.86 -1.49
N GLN A 299 24.01 19.02 -1.23
CA GLN A 299 22.57 19.26 -1.41
C GLN A 299 22.11 19.04 -2.86
N THR A 300 22.88 19.51 -3.85
CA THR A 300 22.58 19.27 -5.26
C THR A 300 22.54 17.78 -5.60
N ALA A 301 23.43 16.97 -5.01
CA ALA A 301 23.42 15.53 -5.22
C ALA A 301 22.17 14.89 -4.58
N LEU A 302 21.69 15.39 -3.44
CA LEU A 302 20.41 14.95 -2.85
C LEU A 302 19.21 15.23 -3.77
N LEU A 303 19.22 16.33 -4.54
CA LEU A 303 18.15 16.60 -5.52
C LEU A 303 18.09 15.55 -6.63
N TRP A 304 19.22 15.02 -7.06
CA TRP A 304 19.30 14.02 -8.14
C TRP A 304 19.18 12.58 -7.64
N LEU A 305 19.67 12.29 -6.44
CA LEU A 305 19.56 10.97 -5.83
C LEU A 305 18.16 10.71 -5.24
N GLY A 306 17.43 11.77 -4.85
CA GLY A 306 16.09 11.67 -4.28
C GLY A 306 15.09 10.95 -5.20
N PRO A 307 14.94 11.34 -6.48
CA PRO A 307 14.08 10.65 -7.43
C PRO A 307 14.48 9.20 -7.63
N LEU A 308 15.78 8.91 -7.68
CA LEU A 308 16.29 7.56 -7.87
C LEU A 308 15.95 6.66 -6.69
N PHE A 309 16.19 7.14 -5.48
CA PHE A 309 15.78 6.48 -4.24
C PHE A 309 14.27 6.23 -4.21
N GLY A 310 13.48 7.29 -4.48
CA GLY A 310 12.03 7.19 -4.57
C GLY A 310 11.60 6.14 -5.60
N ALA A 311 12.21 6.12 -6.78
CA ALA A 311 11.86 5.20 -7.85
C ALA A 311 12.04 3.73 -7.46
N PHE A 312 13.09 3.39 -6.72
CA PHE A 312 13.32 2.02 -6.26
C PHE A 312 12.35 1.56 -5.16
N THR A 313 11.57 2.45 -4.55
CA THR A 313 10.46 2.05 -3.66
C THR A 313 9.30 1.37 -4.42
N ALA A 314 9.41 1.23 -5.75
CA ALA A 314 8.42 0.59 -6.63
C ALA A 314 8.06 -0.86 -6.29
N PHE A 315 8.83 -1.54 -5.44
CA PHE A 315 8.45 -2.85 -4.91
C PHE A 315 7.03 -2.84 -4.31
N PHE A 316 6.61 -1.70 -3.74
CA PHE A 316 5.28 -1.53 -3.14
C PHE A 316 4.16 -1.68 -4.19
N GLY A 317 4.34 -1.10 -5.39
CA GLY A 317 3.41 -1.24 -6.52
C GLY A 317 3.38 -2.66 -7.09
N LEU A 318 4.52 -3.34 -7.06
CA LEU A 318 4.65 -4.71 -7.58
C LEU A 318 4.00 -5.75 -6.66
N PHE A 319 3.95 -5.50 -5.34
CA PHE A 319 3.26 -6.38 -4.39
C PHE A 319 1.80 -6.65 -4.76
N GLY A 320 1.08 -5.64 -5.27
CA GLY A 320 -0.34 -5.80 -5.66
C GLY A 320 -0.54 -6.84 -6.76
N SER A 321 0.46 -7.02 -7.61
CA SER A 321 0.41 -8.00 -8.71
C SER A 321 1.07 -9.34 -8.35
N TYR A 322 2.18 -9.33 -7.61
CA TYR A 322 2.98 -10.52 -7.34
C TYR A 322 2.45 -11.34 -6.16
N LEU A 323 2.02 -10.70 -5.07
CA LEU A 323 1.53 -11.44 -3.90
C LEU A 323 0.29 -12.27 -4.24
N GLY A 324 -0.54 -11.81 -5.18
CA GLY A 324 -1.70 -12.57 -5.67
C GLY A 324 -1.36 -13.76 -6.57
N GLU A 325 -0.18 -13.78 -7.19
CA GLU A 325 0.27 -14.91 -8.02
C GLU A 325 0.78 -16.09 -7.18
N LEU A 326 1.14 -15.84 -5.92
CA LEU A 326 1.54 -16.90 -4.99
C LEU A 326 0.37 -17.86 -4.68
N PHE A 327 -0.86 -17.43 -4.92
CA PHE A 327 -2.09 -18.11 -4.53
C PHE A 327 -2.94 -18.50 -5.75
N PRO A 328 -3.66 -19.64 -5.66
CA PRO A 328 -4.66 -19.98 -6.66
C PRO A 328 -5.73 -18.89 -6.70
N THR A 329 -6.34 -18.68 -7.87
CA THR A 329 -7.30 -17.59 -8.11
C THR A 329 -8.41 -17.55 -7.04
N ARG A 330 -8.85 -18.72 -6.53
CA ARG A 330 -9.88 -18.81 -5.47
C ARG A 330 -9.49 -18.11 -4.16
N ALA A 331 -8.23 -18.17 -3.75
CA ALA A 331 -7.74 -17.62 -2.48
C ALA A 331 -6.84 -16.40 -2.69
N ARG A 332 -6.89 -15.79 -3.88
CA ARG A 332 -5.95 -14.76 -4.31
C ARG A 332 -6.07 -13.48 -3.49
N ALA A 333 -7.28 -12.95 -3.27
CA ALA A 333 -7.43 -11.69 -2.54
C ALA A 333 -7.15 -11.89 -1.05
N THR A 334 -7.62 -12.99 -0.48
CA THR A 334 -7.34 -13.38 0.92
C THR A 334 -5.84 -13.59 1.13
N GLY A 335 -5.16 -14.35 0.28
CA GLY A 335 -3.73 -14.63 0.42
C GLY A 335 -2.85 -13.38 0.21
N ALA A 336 -3.09 -12.62 -0.85
CA ALA A 336 -2.35 -11.37 -1.10
C ALA A 336 -2.61 -10.33 0.01
N GLY A 337 -3.88 -10.19 0.41
CA GLY A 337 -4.29 -9.31 1.50
C GLY A 337 -3.66 -9.70 2.83
N PHE A 338 -3.60 -11.00 3.15
CA PHE A 338 -2.91 -11.51 4.33
C PHE A 338 -1.43 -11.13 4.31
N CYS A 339 -0.71 -11.50 3.25
CA CYS A 339 0.72 -11.22 3.13
C CYS A 339 1.04 -9.73 3.30
N PHE A 340 0.34 -8.88 2.56
CA PHE A 340 0.63 -7.45 2.55
C PHE A 340 0.19 -6.77 3.86
N ASN A 341 -1.05 -6.97 4.30
CA ASN A 341 -1.58 -6.20 5.41
C ASN A 341 -1.11 -6.73 6.78
N VAL A 342 -0.84 -8.03 6.94
CA VAL A 342 -0.15 -8.52 8.16
C VAL A 342 1.27 -7.96 8.18
N GLY A 343 1.97 -7.97 7.04
CA GLY A 343 3.28 -7.33 6.91
C GLY A 343 3.25 -5.83 7.25
N ARG A 344 2.23 -5.11 6.76
CA ARG A 344 1.97 -3.70 7.07
C ARG A 344 1.69 -3.49 8.55
N GLY A 345 0.90 -4.35 9.18
CA GLY A 345 0.63 -4.33 10.62
C GLY A 345 1.90 -4.50 11.46
N VAL A 346 2.77 -5.46 11.12
CA VAL A 346 4.08 -5.63 11.79
C VAL A 346 4.98 -4.40 11.56
N SER A 347 4.97 -3.84 10.36
CA SER A 347 5.76 -2.65 10.03
C SER A 347 5.34 -1.38 10.77
N ALA A 348 4.14 -1.35 11.37
CA ALA A 348 3.69 -0.23 12.20
C ALA A 348 4.60 0.03 13.40
N LEU A 349 5.36 -0.98 13.84
CA LEU A 349 6.34 -0.86 14.91
C LEU A 349 7.66 -0.20 14.45
N ALA A 350 7.87 -0.05 13.13
CA ALA A 350 9.15 0.41 12.59
C ALA A 350 9.54 1.82 13.05
N PRO A 351 8.66 2.84 12.98
CA PRO A 351 9.03 4.17 13.43
C PRO A 351 9.44 4.20 14.91
N PHE A 352 8.73 3.47 15.78
CA PHE A 352 9.02 3.40 17.21
C PHE A 352 10.38 2.76 17.49
N ILE A 353 10.64 1.58 16.90
CA ILE A 353 11.90 0.86 17.10
C ILE A 353 13.08 1.70 16.59
N LEU A 354 12.93 2.35 15.44
CA LEU A 354 14.00 3.16 14.85
C LEU A 354 14.24 4.48 15.58
N ALA A 355 13.21 5.09 16.19
CA ALA A 355 13.40 6.20 17.12
C ALA A 355 14.26 5.79 18.32
N GLY A 356 13.97 4.62 18.91
CA GLY A 356 14.76 4.08 20.03
C GLY A 356 16.21 3.84 19.64
N LEU A 357 16.45 3.27 18.45
CA LEU A 357 17.79 3.08 17.90
C LEU A 357 18.52 4.41 17.66
N ALA A 358 17.81 5.45 17.21
CA ALA A 358 18.41 6.76 16.96
C ALA A 358 19.04 7.39 18.22
N GLY A 359 18.55 7.07 19.42
CA GLY A 359 19.18 7.52 20.67
C GLY A 359 20.58 6.95 20.93
N GLY A 360 20.90 5.79 20.34
CA GLY A 360 22.22 5.15 20.48
C GLY A 360 23.12 5.27 19.26
N ILE A 361 22.56 5.07 18.06
CA ILE A 361 23.33 5.02 16.79
C ILE A 361 23.04 6.20 15.84
N GLY A 362 22.24 7.18 16.28
CA GLY A 362 21.80 8.31 15.46
C GLY A 362 20.75 7.92 14.40
N PHE A 363 20.05 8.92 13.86
CA PHE A 363 19.10 8.73 12.77
C PHE A 363 19.79 8.22 11.51
N ARG A 364 21.03 8.64 11.22
CA ARG A 364 21.82 8.06 10.12
C ARG A 364 21.98 6.55 10.28
N GLY A 365 22.34 6.07 11.46
CA GLY A 365 22.45 4.63 11.77
C GLY A 365 21.12 3.91 11.58
N GLY A 366 20.02 4.49 12.07
CA GLY A 366 18.68 3.97 11.86
C GLY A 366 18.29 3.81 10.38
N LEU A 367 18.65 4.78 9.53
CA LEU A 367 18.43 4.69 8.08
C LEU A 367 19.24 3.56 7.42
N LEU A 368 20.46 3.29 7.90
CA LEU A 368 21.26 2.14 7.43
C LEU A 368 20.65 0.80 7.86
N VAL A 369 20.06 0.73 9.06
CA VAL A 369 19.29 -0.44 9.51
C VAL A 369 18.06 -0.66 8.60
N CYS A 370 17.36 0.40 8.20
CA CYS A 370 16.26 0.32 7.23
C CYS A 370 16.73 -0.27 5.88
N ALA A 371 17.91 0.14 5.42
CA ALA A 371 18.51 -0.41 4.21
C ALA A 371 18.77 -1.92 4.32
N GLY A 372 19.24 -2.38 5.48
CA GLY A 372 19.41 -3.80 5.79
C GLY A 372 18.10 -4.60 5.69
N PHE A 373 16.98 -4.04 6.16
CA PHE A 373 15.66 -4.67 6.02
C PHE A 373 15.24 -4.85 4.57
N PHE A 374 15.53 -3.89 3.68
CA PHE A 374 15.28 -4.06 2.24
C PHE A 374 16.15 -5.15 1.63
N GLY A 375 17.43 -5.23 2.01
CA GLY A 375 18.32 -6.31 1.59
C GLY A 375 17.82 -7.68 2.03
N LEU A 376 17.40 -7.82 3.29
CA LEU A 376 16.77 -9.05 3.79
C LEU A 376 15.46 -9.37 3.06
N ALA A 377 14.62 -8.38 2.77
CA ALA A 377 13.40 -8.59 1.98
C ALA A 377 13.73 -9.12 0.58
N ALA A 378 14.79 -8.62 -0.07
CA ALA A 378 15.25 -9.14 -1.36
C ALA A 378 15.72 -10.60 -1.26
N LEU A 379 16.44 -10.96 -0.20
CA LEU A 379 16.85 -12.35 0.06
C LEU A 379 15.65 -13.27 0.27
N VAL A 380 14.65 -12.84 1.03
CA VAL A 380 13.39 -13.61 1.21
C VAL A 380 12.63 -13.71 -0.10
N ALA A 381 12.60 -12.65 -0.92
CA ALA A 381 11.96 -12.68 -2.23
C ALA A 381 12.57 -13.74 -3.15
N LEU A 382 13.89 -13.97 -3.09
CA LEU A 382 14.56 -15.04 -3.86
C LEU A 382 14.10 -16.45 -3.48
N LEU A 383 13.55 -16.65 -2.28
CA LEU A 383 13.03 -17.94 -1.82
C LEU A 383 11.60 -18.22 -2.28
N LEU A 384 10.90 -17.20 -2.79
CA LEU A 384 9.54 -17.31 -3.33
C LEU A 384 9.58 -17.77 -4.79
N PRO A 385 8.55 -18.53 -5.23
CA PRO A 385 8.47 -19.03 -6.60
C PRO A 385 8.31 -17.91 -7.63
N ARG A 386 8.77 -18.16 -8.86
CA ARG A 386 8.49 -17.30 -10.00
C ARG A 386 7.10 -17.62 -10.54
N ALA A 387 6.45 -16.66 -11.19
CA ALA A 387 5.09 -16.86 -11.74
C ALA A 387 5.04 -18.05 -12.73
N ASP A 388 6.11 -18.25 -13.49
CA ASP A 388 6.28 -19.36 -14.44
C ASP A 388 6.28 -20.74 -13.75
N ASP A 389 6.57 -20.80 -12.45
CA ASP A 389 6.65 -22.04 -11.68
C ASP A 389 5.27 -22.49 -11.11
N VAL A 390 4.26 -21.61 -11.16
CA VAL A 390 2.98 -21.80 -10.43
C VAL A 390 1.80 -22.15 -11.34
N THR A 391 1.88 -21.81 -12.63
CA THR A 391 0.84 -22.10 -13.62
C THR A 391 1.48 -22.82 -14.81
N PRO A 392 1.11 -24.08 -15.13
CA PRO A 392 1.49 -24.65 -16.41
C PRO A 392 0.93 -23.77 -17.54
N PRO A 393 1.62 -23.65 -18.68
CA PRO A 393 1.12 -22.89 -19.81
C PRO A 393 -0.29 -23.36 -20.15
N ILE A 394 -1.25 -22.44 -20.26
CA ILE A 394 -2.53 -22.75 -20.89
C ILE A 394 -2.18 -23.12 -22.34
N ALA A 395 -2.41 -24.38 -22.73
CA ALA A 395 -2.23 -24.82 -24.11
C ALA A 395 -2.97 -23.85 -25.05
N ASP A 396 -2.27 -23.32 -26.06
CA ASP A 396 -2.93 -22.49 -27.06
C ASP A 396 -3.92 -23.40 -27.81
N PRO A 397 -5.22 -23.06 -27.89
CA PRO A 397 -6.18 -23.83 -28.68
C PRO A 397 -5.78 -23.99 -30.15
N ARG A 398 -4.77 -23.25 -30.62
CA ARG A 398 -4.17 -23.38 -31.95
C ARG A 398 -3.19 -24.54 -32.10
N ASP A 399 -2.62 -25.06 -31.01
CA ASP A 399 -1.69 -26.19 -31.07
C ASP A 399 -2.41 -27.53 -31.33
N ASP A 400 -3.73 -27.58 -31.09
CA ASP A 400 -4.59 -28.76 -31.29
C ASP A 400 -5.38 -28.74 -32.62
N ALA A 401 -5.16 -27.75 -33.49
CA ALA A 401 -5.86 -27.71 -34.77
C ALA A 401 -5.23 -28.77 -35.71
N PRO A 402 -5.97 -29.80 -36.16
CA PRO A 402 -5.43 -30.75 -37.13
C PRO A 402 -5.04 -29.97 -38.39
N ALA A 403 -3.80 -30.19 -38.84
CA ALA A 403 -3.29 -29.63 -40.07
C ALA A 403 -4.32 -29.89 -41.17
N ARG A 404 -4.89 -28.81 -41.73
CA ARG A 404 -5.77 -28.92 -42.88
C ARG A 404 -4.93 -29.47 -44.02
N VAL A 405 -5.16 -30.75 -44.34
CA VAL A 405 -4.62 -31.48 -45.50
C VAL A 405 -5.16 -30.87 -46.78
#